data_AF-A0A940ZGK9-F1
#
_entry.id   AF-A0A940ZGK9-F1
#
_cell.length_a   1.000
_cell.length_b   1.000
_cell.length_c   1.000
_cell.angle_alpha   90.00
_cell.angle_beta   90.00
_cell.angle_gamma   90.00
#
_symmetry.space_group_name_H-M   'P 1'
#
loop_
_entity.id
_entity.type
_entity.pdbx_description
1 polymer ?
#
loop_
_entity_poly.entity_id
_entity_poly.type
_entity_poly.pdbx_seq_one_letter_code
_entity_poly.pdbx_strand_id
1 'polypeptide(L)'
;MHIERVLTTQVLSGYYNKDLAAIKAGATPDGFVFRDPPRTPGFHAVTQPGEALSVILLLSDQQVAFGDCVDVVFTGAAGRDPIFKAAEQEKIITEHIAKSLEGRPLTSFRDLAQGVENVRVSGKRLHTAVRYGVTQAILDAVAKAHHLTMTEVIASEYGCSPADRPIPLL
;
A
#
# COMPACT_ATOMS: atom_id res chain seq x y z
N MET A 1 9.46 15.17 16.99
CA MET A 1 8.31 14.42 16.47
C MET A 1 8.72 12.98 16.18
N HIS A 2 7.96 12.00 16.67
CA HIS A 2 8.17 10.58 16.37
C HIS A 2 6.84 9.84 16.18
N ILE A 3 6.91 8.62 15.65
CA ILE A 3 5.76 7.73 15.50
C ILE A 3 5.50 7.06 16.86
N GLU A 4 4.37 7.36 17.48
CA GLU A 4 3.97 6.78 18.77
C GLU A 4 3.40 5.37 18.60
N ARG A 5 2.60 5.16 17.56
CA ARG A 5 1.90 3.89 17.34
C ARG A 5 1.58 3.65 15.88
N VAL A 6 1.63 2.38 15.46
CA VAL A 6 1.15 1.93 14.15
C VAL A 6 -0.14 1.14 14.34
N LEU A 7 -1.19 1.57 13.65
CA LEU A 7 -2.48 0.90 13.61
C LEU A 7 -2.83 0.51 12.17
N THR A 8 -3.70 -0.49 12.03
CA THR A 8 -4.20 -0.96 10.74
C THR A 8 -5.70 -1.16 10.79
N THR A 9 -6.36 -0.99 9.64
CA THR A 9 -7.76 -1.37 9.49
C THR A 9 -8.03 -1.87 8.07
N GLN A 10 -8.78 -2.97 7.97
CA GLN A 10 -9.14 -3.58 6.69
C GLN A 10 -10.21 -2.73 6.01
N VAL A 11 -9.99 -2.40 4.74
CA VAL A 11 -10.88 -1.56 3.94
C VAL A 11 -11.07 -2.17 2.55
N LEU A 12 -11.98 -1.60 1.77
CA LEU A 12 -12.18 -1.96 0.37
C LEU A 12 -11.43 -1.00 -0.54
N SER A 13 -10.94 -1.50 -1.66
CA SER A 13 -10.42 -0.66 -2.74
C SER A 13 -11.56 -0.14 -3.62
N GLY A 14 -11.26 0.81 -4.51
CA GLY A 14 -12.26 1.40 -5.42
C GLY A 14 -12.74 0.46 -6.53
N TYR A 15 -12.20 -0.76 -6.64
CA TYR A 15 -12.59 -1.72 -7.68
C TYR A 15 -12.42 -3.18 -7.22
N TYR A 16 -12.41 -4.09 -8.18
CA TYR A 16 -12.32 -5.53 -7.99
C TYR A 16 -10.95 -6.07 -8.41
N ASN A 17 -10.48 -7.13 -7.75
CA ASN A 17 -9.45 -7.97 -8.34
C ASN A 17 -10.11 -8.93 -9.34
N LYS A 18 -9.50 -9.06 -10.52
CA LYS A 18 -9.98 -9.91 -11.61
C LYS A 18 -8.90 -10.90 -12.03
N ASP A 19 -9.26 -12.17 -12.10
CA ASP A 19 -8.35 -13.22 -12.52
C ASP A 19 -8.14 -13.17 -14.05
N LEU A 20 -7.05 -12.52 -14.45
CA LEU A 20 -6.71 -12.37 -15.86
C LEU A 20 -6.48 -13.71 -16.57
N ALA A 21 -6.00 -14.74 -15.86
CA ALA A 21 -5.74 -16.04 -16.45
C ALA A 21 -7.05 -16.77 -16.77
N ALA A 22 -8.05 -16.71 -15.88
CA ALA A 22 -9.38 -17.24 -16.14
C ALA A 22 -10.09 -16.49 -17.27
N ILE A 23 -10.01 -15.15 -17.27
CA ILE A 23 -10.61 -14.31 -18.32
C ILE A 23 -10.00 -14.63 -19.68
N LYS A 24 -8.67 -14.69 -19.79
CA LYS A 24 -7.98 -15.04 -21.04
C LYS A 24 -8.26 -16.46 -21.53
N ALA A 25 -8.62 -17.36 -20.62
CA ALA A 25 -9.01 -18.72 -20.96
C ALA A 25 -10.49 -18.85 -21.36
N GLY A 26 -11.23 -17.74 -21.46
CA GLY A 26 -12.61 -17.74 -21.92
C GLY A 26 -13.63 -18.03 -20.82
N ALA A 27 -13.36 -17.64 -19.56
CA ALA A 27 -14.37 -17.69 -18.50
C ALA A 27 -15.67 -17.00 -18.96
N THR A 28 -16.80 -17.64 -18.69
CA THR A 28 -18.13 -17.27 -19.15
C THR A 28 -18.67 -16.10 -18.33
N PRO A 29 -18.91 -14.91 -18.94
CA PRO A 29 -19.49 -13.77 -18.23
C PRO A 29 -20.91 -14.06 -17.74
N ASP A 30 -21.25 -13.52 -16.57
CA ASP A 30 -22.60 -13.46 -16.02
C ASP A 30 -22.85 -12.08 -15.41
N GLY A 31 -23.35 -11.17 -16.23
CA GLY A 31 -23.39 -9.75 -15.89
C GLY A 31 -21.97 -9.19 -15.65
N PHE A 32 -21.70 -8.73 -14.43
CA PHE A 32 -20.40 -8.17 -14.04
C PHE A 32 -19.38 -9.23 -13.58
N VAL A 33 -19.84 -10.44 -13.24
CA VAL A 33 -19.00 -11.54 -12.72
C VAL A 33 -18.82 -12.64 -13.77
N PHE A 34 -18.23 -13.77 -13.40
CA PHE A 34 -18.04 -14.94 -14.26
C PHE A 34 -18.48 -16.21 -13.54
N ARG A 35 -18.97 -17.20 -14.29
CA ARG A 35 -19.48 -18.47 -13.76
C ARG A 35 -18.38 -19.46 -13.40
N ASP A 36 -17.30 -19.43 -14.18
CA ASP A 36 -16.20 -20.39 -14.07
C ASP A 36 -15.34 -20.14 -12.82
N PRO A 37 -14.68 -21.18 -12.28
CA PRO A 37 -13.75 -21.02 -11.18
C PRO A 37 -12.50 -20.22 -11.59
N PRO A 38 -11.82 -19.56 -10.63
CA PRO A 38 -10.55 -18.90 -10.90
C PRO A 38 -9.45 -19.91 -11.25
N ARG A 39 -8.40 -19.42 -11.91
CA ARG A 39 -7.18 -20.14 -12.28
C ARG A 39 -5.94 -19.64 -11.55
N THR A 40 -5.93 -18.40 -11.09
CA THR A 40 -4.78 -17.78 -10.42
C THR A 40 -4.79 -18.15 -8.93
N PRO A 41 -3.68 -18.67 -8.35
CA PRO A 41 -3.61 -19.05 -6.94
C PRO A 41 -4.01 -17.92 -5.99
N GLY A 42 -4.83 -18.25 -4.99
CA GLY A 42 -5.31 -17.33 -3.97
C GLY A 42 -6.64 -16.64 -4.30
N PHE A 43 -7.06 -16.62 -5.56
CA PHE A 43 -8.41 -16.17 -5.92
C PHE A 43 -9.46 -17.20 -5.50
N HIS A 44 -10.63 -16.73 -5.06
CA HIS A 44 -11.80 -17.58 -4.77
C HIS A 44 -12.92 -17.42 -5.80
N ALA A 45 -12.89 -16.36 -6.60
CA ALA A 45 -13.76 -16.13 -7.75
C ALA A 45 -12.98 -15.36 -8.82
N VAL A 46 -13.38 -15.47 -10.10
CA VAL A 46 -12.74 -14.73 -11.20
C VAL A 46 -12.86 -13.21 -11.03
N THR A 47 -13.90 -12.74 -10.33
CA THR A 47 -14.05 -11.35 -9.91
C THR A 47 -14.40 -11.36 -8.43
N GLN A 48 -13.58 -10.69 -7.62
CA GLN A 48 -13.78 -10.59 -6.18
C GLN A 48 -13.52 -9.15 -5.71
N PRO A 49 -14.16 -8.70 -4.61
CA PRO A 49 -13.93 -7.37 -4.07
C PRO A 49 -12.43 -7.13 -3.86
N GLY A 50 -11.93 -5.96 -4.29
CA GLY A 50 -10.55 -5.60 -4.04
C GLY A 50 -10.36 -5.25 -2.58
N GLU A 51 -9.50 -5.99 -1.90
CA GLU A 51 -9.13 -5.71 -0.51
C GLU A 51 -8.04 -4.64 -0.44
N ALA A 52 -8.08 -3.85 0.63
CA ALA A 52 -7.06 -2.87 0.95
C ALA A 52 -6.86 -2.82 2.47
N LEU A 53 -5.78 -2.18 2.91
CA LEU A 53 -5.46 -2.03 4.33
C LEU A 53 -4.93 -0.63 4.59
N SER A 54 -5.66 0.16 5.36
CA SER A 54 -5.19 1.47 5.79
C SER A 54 -4.15 1.31 6.90
N VAL A 55 -3.04 2.02 6.75
CA VAL A 55 -1.96 2.17 7.72
C VAL A 55 -2.11 3.54 8.37
N ILE A 56 -2.21 3.55 9.68
CA ILE A 56 -2.49 4.73 10.48
C ILE A 56 -1.33 4.92 11.45
N LEU A 57 -0.65 6.06 11.38
CA LEU A 57 0.44 6.41 12.28
C LEU A 57 -0.03 7.46 13.27
N LEU A 58 -0.11 7.10 14.54
CA LEU A 58 -0.31 8.06 15.62
C LEU A 58 1.03 8.72 15.94
N LEU A 59 1.07 10.05 15.90
CA LEU A 59 2.30 10.81 16.13
C LEU A 59 2.37 11.29 17.58
N SER A 60 3.59 11.60 18.03
CA SER A 60 3.87 12.05 19.41
C SER A 60 3.13 13.32 19.84
N ASP A 61 2.64 14.12 18.88
CA ASP A 61 1.85 15.33 19.12
C ASP A 61 0.33 15.12 18.92
N GLN A 62 -0.11 13.87 18.82
CA GLN A 62 -1.49 13.44 18.58
C GLN A 62 -2.02 13.67 17.17
N GLN A 63 -1.20 14.14 16.23
CA GLN A 63 -1.57 14.07 14.81
C GLN A 63 -1.66 12.62 14.35
N VAL A 64 -2.44 12.41 13.27
CA VAL A 64 -2.65 11.08 12.66
C VAL A 64 -2.29 11.17 11.19
N ALA A 65 -1.39 10.30 10.74
CA ALA A 65 -1.01 10.17 9.34
C ALA A 65 -1.54 8.88 8.71
N PHE A 66 -1.80 8.91 7.41
CA PHE A 66 -2.50 7.84 6.70
C PHE A 66 -1.77 7.39 5.43
N GLY A 67 -1.90 6.11 5.11
CA GLY A 67 -1.56 5.56 3.80
C GLY A 67 -2.29 4.25 3.55
N ASP A 68 -2.63 3.95 2.30
CA ASP A 68 -3.41 2.76 1.96
C ASP A 68 -2.60 1.73 1.19
N CYS A 69 -2.57 0.51 1.71
CA CYS A 69 -2.06 -0.65 1.01
C CYS A 69 -3.13 -1.11 0.01
N VAL A 70 -2.89 -0.86 -1.28
CA VAL A 70 -3.83 -1.19 -2.36
C VAL A 70 -3.09 -1.97 -3.45
N ASP A 71 -3.79 -2.93 -4.05
CA ASP A 71 -3.30 -3.76 -5.15
C ASP A 71 -4.03 -3.44 -6.47
N VAL A 72 -3.50 -3.93 -7.57
CA VAL A 72 -4.03 -3.69 -8.92
C VAL A 72 -5.14 -4.67 -9.30
N VAL A 73 -5.94 -4.30 -10.30
CA VAL A 73 -7.05 -5.12 -10.82
C VAL A 73 -6.59 -6.52 -11.24
N PHE A 74 -5.48 -6.64 -11.98
CA PHE A 74 -4.94 -7.92 -12.44
C PHE A 74 -3.74 -8.38 -11.59
N THR A 75 -3.96 -8.51 -10.28
CA THR A 75 -2.99 -9.06 -9.32
C THR A 75 -2.66 -10.53 -9.60
N GLY A 76 -1.47 -10.99 -9.17
CA GLY A 76 -0.97 -12.34 -9.42
C GLY A 76 -0.62 -12.66 -10.89
N ALA A 77 -0.77 -11.70 -11.80
CA ALA A 77 -0.43 -11.85 -13.22
C ALA A 77 0.86 -11.11 -13.59
N ALA A 78 1.56 -11.61 -14.62
CA ALA A 78 2.73 -10.96 -15.23
C ALA A 78 3.85 -10.57 -14.24
N GLY A 79 4.16 -11.46 -13.29
CA GLY A 79 5.24 -11.25 -12.31
C GLY A 79 4.88 -10.32 -11.14
N ARG A 80 3.61 -9.91 -11.03
CA ARG A 80 3.10 -9.22 -9.85
C ARG A 80 3.10 -10.14 -8.64
N ASP A 81 3.10 -9.52 -7.46
CA ASP A 81 2.87 -10.24 -6.22
C ASP A 81 1.53 -11.01 -6.26
N PRO A 82 1.37 -12.05 -5.43
CA PRO A 82 0.10 -12.77 -5.27
C PRO A 82 -1.04 -11.83 -4.86
N ILE A 83 -2.27 -12.31 -4.91
CA ILE A 83 -3.43 -11.53 -4.47
C ILE A 83 -3.24 -10.95 -3.07
N PHE A 84 -3.42 -9.63 -2.95
CA PHE A 84 -3.38 -8.95 -1.66
C PHE A 84 -4.58 -9.38 -0.80
N LYS A 85 -4.27 -9.88 0.40
CA LYS A 85 -5.26 -10.27 1.42
C LYS A 85 -5.02 -9.44 2.67
N ALA A 86 -5.94 -8.54 2.98
CA ALA A 86 -5.74 -7.52 4.01
C ALA A 86 -5.44 -8.15 5.38
N ALA A 87 -6.17 -9.20 5.77
CA ALA A 87 -5.97 -9.88 7.05
C ALA A 87 -4.61 -10.58 7.19
N GLU A 88 -4.03 -11.09 6.09
CA GLU A 88 -2.69 -11.70 6.11
C GLU A 88 -1.62 -10.60 6.22
N GLN A 89 -1.80 -9.50 5.50
CA GLN A 89 -0.84 -8.40 5.48
C GLN A 89 -0.88 -7.54 6.75
N GLU A 90 -2.04 -7.44 7.40
CA GLU A 90 -2.21 -6.81 8.71
C GLU A 90 -1.30 -7.44 9.77
N LYS A 91 -1.21 -8.78 9.80
CA LYS A 91 -0.29 -9.49 10.71
C LYS A 91 1.16 -9.13 10.42
N ILE A 92 1.53 -9.05 9.14
CA ILE A 92 2.90 -8.68 8.74
C ILE A 92 3.24 -7.26 9.20
N ILE A 93 2.31 -6.30 9.03
CA ILE A 93 2.53 -4.92 9.45
C ILE A 93 2.67 -4.84 10.97
N THR A 94 1.74 -5.44 11.71
CA THR A 94 1.72 -5.38 13.18
C THR A 94 2.91 -6.10 13.82
N GLU A 95 3.35 -7.23 13.28
CA GLU A 95 4.42 -8.03 13.88
C GLU A 95 5.84 -7.58 13.49
N HIS A 96 6.02 -7.04 12.28
CA HIS A 96 7.33 -6.73 11.71
C HIS A 96 7.55 -5.24 11.42
N ILE A 97 6.56 -4.55 10.83
CA ILE A 97 6.74 -3.16 10.40
C ILE A 97 6.58 -2.20 11.56
N ALA A 98 5.58 -2.41 12.43
CA ALA A 98 5.35 -1.58 13.61
C ALA A 98 6.62 -1.44 14.46
N LYS A 99 7.30 -2.56 14.74
CA LYS A 99 8.57 -2.58 15.49
C LYS A 99 9.69 -1.76 14.85
N SER A 100 9.67 -1.59 13.53
CA SER A 100 10.68 -0.82 12.80
C SER A 100 10.40 0.69 12.80
N LEU A 101 9.14 1.08 12.99
CA LEU A 101 8.64 2.45 12.85
C LEU A 101 8.32 3.14 14.19
N GLU A 102 7.74 2.43 15.16
CA GLU A 102 7.41 3.01 16.47
C GLU A 102 8.67 3.51 17.18
N GLY A 103 8.58 4.73 17.73
CA GLY A 103 9.70 5.46 18.33
C GLY A 103 10.67 6.09 17.34
N ARG A 104 10.51 5.90 16.01
CA ARG A 104 11.40 6.52 15.02
C ARG A 104 11.13 8.03 14.91
N PRO A 105 12.19 8.85 14.89
CA PRO A 105 12.05 10.28 14.63
C PRO A 105 11.65 10.53 13.17
N LEU A 106 10.76 11.49 12.95
CA LEU A 106 10.26 11.86 11.62
C LEU A 106 11.18 12.89 10.96
N THR A 107 12.39 12.47 10.58
CA THR A 107 13.42 13.36 10.00
C THR A 107 13.37 13.43 8.47
N SER A 108 13.49 12.27 7.81
CA SER A 108 13.67 12.14 6.35
C SER A 108 12.74 11.05 5.82
N PHE A 109 11.88 11.42 4.87
CA PHE A 109 10.98 10.46 4.23
C PHE A 109 11.78 9.38 3.51
N ARG A 110 12.80 9.75 2.73
CA ARG A 110 13.62 8.81 1.96
C ARG A 110 14.26 7.74 2.83
N ASP A 111 14.83 8.14 3.97
CA ASP A 111 15.53 7.20 4.86
C ASP A 111 14.56 6.23 5.52
N LEU A 112 13.41 6.75 6.01
CA LEU A 112 12.37 5.93 6.60
C LEU A 112 11.73 4.99 5.57
N ALA A 113 11.46 5.47 4.35
CA ALA A 113 10.93 4.67 3.25
C ALA A 113 11.92 3.58 2.80
N GLN A 114 13.22 3.90 2.73
CA GLN A 114 14.26 2.92 2.45
C GLN A 114 14.34 1.84 3.55
N GLY A 115 14.09 2.21 4.80
CA GLY A 115 13.95 1.28 5.92
C GLY A 115 12.86 0.24 5.66
N VAL A 116 11.69 0.67 5.21
CA VAL A 116 10.57 -0.21 4.83
C VAL A 116 10.95 -1.12 3.67
N GLU A 117 11.60 -0.59 2.64
CA GLU A 117 12.08 -1.36 1.48
C GLU A 117 13.09 -2.45 1.84
N ASN A 118 13.82 -2.28 2.94
CA ASN A 118 14.83 -3.22 3.43
C ASN A 118 14.25 -4.31 4.34
N VAL A 119 13.02 -4.17 4.83
CA VAL A 119 12.38 -5.21 5.65
C VAL A 119 12.26 -6.51 4.84
N ARG A 120 12.57 -7.63 5.51
CA ARG A 120 12.42 -8.98 4.98
C ARG A 120 11.66 -9.83 5.99
N VAL A 121 10.66 -10.56 5.50
CA VAL A 121 9.90 -11.54 6.30
C VAL A 121 10.13 -12.90 5.66
N SER A 122 10.66 -13.85 6.44
CA SER A 122 11.04 -15.19 5.96
C SER A 122 11.93 -15.14 4.71
N GLY A 123 12.89 -14.21 4.69
CA GLY A 123 13.83 -14.00 3.58
C GLY A 123 13.25 -13.32 2.33
N LYS A 124 11.94 -13.02 2.30
CA LYS A 124 11.27 -12.37 1.17
C LYS A 124 11.06 -10.89 1.44
N ARG A 125 11.01 -10.09 0.36
CA ARG A 125 10.55 -8.70 0.42
C ARG A 125 9.09 -8.65 0.85
N LEU A 126 8.70 -7.54 1.46
CA LEU A 126 7.30 -7.22 1.71
C LEU A 126 6.52 -7.12 0.40
N HIS A 127 5.24 -7.49 0.47
CA HIS A 127 4.29 -7.30 -0.63
C HIS A 127 4.31 -5.84 -1.11
N THR A 128 4.25 -5.62 -2.41
CA THR A 128 4.36 -4.29 -3.02
C THR A 128 3.30 -3.33 -2.50
N ALA A 129 2.04 -3.78 -2.37
CA ALA A 129 0.96 -3.00 -1.75
C ALA A 129 1.28 -2.57 -0.30
N VAL A 130 1.96 -3.39 0.50
CA VAL A 130 2.38 -3.02 1.86
C VAL A 130 3.44 -1.93 1.81
N ARG A 131 4.48 -2.10 0.97
CA ARG A 131 5.53 -1.09 0.79
C ARG A 131 4.93 0.23 0.31
N TYR A 132 3.95 0.17 -0.58
CA TYR A 132 3.21 1.31 -1.10
C TYR A 132 2.42 2.04 0.00
N GLY A 133 1.58 1.34 0.77
CA GLY A 133 0.74 1.96 1.79
C GLY A 133 1.53 2.51 2.98
N VAL A 134 2.52 1.75 3.46
CA VAL A 134 3.35 2.17 4.59
C VAL A 134 4.19 3.40 4.24
N THR A 135 4.77 3.48 3.03
CA THR A 135 5.55 4.65 2.63
C THR A 135 4.69 5.89 2.40
N GLN A 136 3.44 5.75 1.94
CA GLN A 136 2.47 6.87 1.94
C GLN A 136 2.25 7.41 3.36
N ALA A 137 2.01 6.54 4.33
CA ALA A 137 1.79 6.95 5.72
C ALA A 137 3.02 7.65 6.32
N ILE A 138 4.23 7.18 5.99
CA ILE A 138 5.48 7.84 6.37
C ILE A 138 5.60 9.22 5.71
N LEU A 139 5.26 9.35 4.43
CA LEU A 139 5.32 10.64 3.73
C LEU A 139 4.37 11.65 4.36
N ASP A 140 3.13 11.26 4.65
CA ASP A 140 2.15 12.10 5.35
C ASP A 140 2.63 12.45 6.77
N ALA A 141 3.23 11.50 7.50
CA ALA A 141 3.78 11.74 8.83
C ALA A 141 4.94 12.75 8.81
N VAL A 142 5.88 12.62 7.87
CA VAL A 142 6.99 13.57 7.72
C VAL A 142 6.44 14.95 7.33
N ALA A 143 5.50 15.02 6.39
CA ALA A 143 4.86 16.28 6.02
C ALA A 143 4.23 16.97 7.24
N LYS A 144 3.45 16.25 8.05
CA LYS A 144 2.86 16.77 9.29
C LYS A 144 3.88 17.19 10.34
N ALA A 145 4.96 16.42 10.50
CA ALA A 145 6.02 16.72 11.47
C ALA A 145 6.78 18.02 11.15
N HIS A 146 6.88 18.37 9.87
CA HIS A 146 7.58 19.56 9.39
C HIS A 146 6.64 20.71 9.02
N HIS A 147 5.32 20.54 9.20
CA HIS A 147 4.29 21.50 8.78
C HIS A 147 4.36 21.84 7.28
N LEU A 148 4.63 20.83 6.47
CA LEU A 148 4.71 20.91 5.02
C LEU A 148 3.59 20.08 4.38
N THR A 149 3.36 20.31 3.10
CA THR A 149 2.64 19.37 2.24
C THR A 149 3.53 18.18 1.87
N MET A 150 2.93 17.03 1.58
CA MET A 150 3.66 15.87 1.04
C MET A 150 4.43 16.21 -0.24
N THR A 151 3.87 17.10 -1.08
CA THR A 151 4.50 17.60 -2.30
C THR A 151 5.80 18.37 -1.99
N GLU A 152 5.80 19.24 -0.98
CA GLU A 152 7.00 19.97 -0.56
C GLU A 152 8.08 19.03 0.00
N VAL A 153 7.69 17.99 0.75
CA VAL A 153 8.64 16.97 1.23
C VAL A 153 9.31 16.26 0.05
N ILE A 154 8.54 15.77 -0.92
CA ILE A 154 9.10 15.11 -2.11
C ILE A 154 9.95 16.08 -2.93
N ALA A 155 9.47 17.29 -3.17
CA ALA A 155 10.20 18.31 -3.92
C ALA A 155 11.56 18.62 -3.29
N SER A 156 11.59 18.84 -1.98
CA SER A 156 12.80 19.12 -1.21
C SER A 156 13.78 17.93 -1.25
N GLU A 157 13.32 16.73 -0.88
CA GLU A 157 14.22 15.58 -0.77
C GLU A 157 14.74 15.07 -2.12
N TYR A 158 13.94 15.20 -3.19
CA TYR A 158 14.28 14.71 -4.53
C TYR A 158 14.77 15.82 -5.48
N GLY A 159 14.96 17.05 -5.00
CA GLY A 159 15.47 18.16 -5.81
C GLY A 159 14.56 18.49 -6.99
N CYS A 160 13.25 18.39 -6.80
CA CYS A 160 12.23 18.65 -7.82
C CYS A 160 11.51 19.96 -7.52
N SER A 161 10.97 20.62 -8.55
CA SER A 161 10.06 21.77 -8.38
C SER A 161 8.61 21.30 -8.50
N PRO A 162 7.71 21.63 -7.55
CA PRO A 162 6.29 21.32 -7.68
C PRO A 162 5.71 21.90 -8.98
N ALA A 163 4.78 21.18 -9.60
CA ALA A 163 4.09 21.67 -10.77
C ALA A 163 3.18 22.86 -10.41
N ASP A 164 3.28 23.94 -11.19
CA ASP A 164 2.47 25.16 -11.06
C ASP A 164 1.27 25.18 -12.02
N ARG A 165 1.15 24.15 -12.84
CA ARG A 165 0.09 23.95 -13.83
C ARG A 165 -0.30 22.47 -13.91
N PRO A 166 -1.53 22.16 -14.36
CA PRO A 166 -1.96 20.78 -14.57
C PRO A 166 -1.00 20.01 -15.48
N ILE A 167 -0.65 18.79 -15.06
CA ILE A 167 0.09 17.83 -15.89
C ILE A 167 -0.93 17.06 -16.75
N PRO A 168 -0.82 17.09 -18.09
CA PRO A 168 -1.70 16.31 -18.95
C PRO A 168 -1.58 14.82 -18.63
N LEU A 169 -2.71 14.15 -18.42
CA LEU A 169 -2.77 12.70 -18.38
C LEU A 169 -2.76 12.19 -19.83
N LEU A 170 -1.89 11.21 -20.10
CA LEU A 170 -1.83 10.48 -21.38
C LEU A 170 -3.02 9.54 -21.53
#